data_AF-A0A645GXK0-F1
#
_entry.id   AF-A0A645GXK0-F1
#
_cell.length_a   1.000
_cell.length_b   1.000
_cell.length_c   1.000
_cell.angle_alpha   90.00
_cell.angle_beta   90.00
_cell.angle_gamma   90.00
#
_symmetry.space_group_name_H-M   'P 1'
#
loop_
_entity.id
_entity.type
_entity.pdbx_description
1 polymer ?
#
loop_
_entity_poly.entity_id
_entity_poly.type
_entity_poly.pdbx_seq_one_letter_code
_entity_poly.pdbx_strand_id
1 'polypeptide(L)'
;MESVSENSESANENSFDENSIENLTDETLVINYVKAHKQLPAYYITKSEARRNGWNPSQGNLCDAAPGKAIGGDQFSNREKKLPIGNQYFEADVNFSCGQRQADRIVFTKKGEVWLTKDHYRSFQKR
;
A
#
# COMPACT_ATOMS: atom_id res chain seq x y z
N MET A 1 21.86 58.56 -1.72
CA MET A 1 21.89 57.15 -2.17
C MET A 1 21.67 56.29 -0.93
N GLU A 2 20.47 55.81 -0.61
CA GLU A 2 19.71 54.73 -1.32
C GLU A 2 20.61 53.50 -1.55
N SER A 3 20.27 52.26 -1.23
CA SER A 3 19.14 51.58 -0.57
C SER A 3 19.51 50.09 -0.55
N VAL A 4 19.09 49.37 0.51
CA VAL A 4 18.60 47.96 0.60
C VAL A 4 19.07 46.98 -0.49
N SER A 5 19.55 45.76 -0.20
CA SER A 5 18.66 44.64 0.14
C SER A 5 19.43 43.38 0.58
N GLU A 6 18.89 42.74 1.61
CA GLU A 6 19.03 41.32 1.92
C GLU A 6 18.63 40.47 0.70
N ASN A 7 19.24 39.29 0.52
CA ASN A 7 18.39 38.10 0.48
C ASN A 7 19.16 36.85 0.90
N SER A 8 18.59 36.21 1.90
CA SER A 8 18.81 34.85 2.36
C SER A 8 18.30 33.80 1.36
N GLU A 9 18.59 32.54 1.72
CA GLU A 9 17.90 31.30 1.31
C GLU A 9 18.51 30.48 0.15
N SER A 10 19.05 29.33 0.55
CA SER A 10 18.58 28.07 -0.02
C SER A 10 18.54 27.04 1.10
N ALA A 11 17.43 27.02 1.84
CA ALA A 11 17.01 25.84 2.56
C ALA A 11 16.63 24.80 1.50
N ASN A 12 17.40 23.71 1.42
CA ASN A 12 17.08 22.59 0.55
C ASN A 12 15.74 21.99 1.00
N GLU A 13 14.75 22.10 0.11
CA GLU A 13 13.42 21.52 0.25
C GLU A 13 13.49 19.99 0.33
N ASN A 14 13.29 19.44 1.53
CA ASN A 14 12.77 18.07 1.66
C ASN A 14 11.25 18.15 1.52
N SER A 15 10.76 18.21 0.29
CA SER A 15 9.34 18.00 0.00
C SER A 15 9.03 16.51 0.15
N PHE A 16 8.78 16.09 1.40
CA PHE A 16 8.06 14.84 1.63
C PHE A 16 6.67 15.02 1.04
N ASP A 17 6.45 14.46 -0.15
CA ASP A 17 5.12 14.44 -0.76
C ASP A 17 4.23 13.57 0.15
N GLU A 18 3.36 14.21 0.93
CA GLU A 18 2.41 13.53 1.82
C GLU A 18 1.53 12.53 1.05
N ASN A 19 1.39 12.72 -0.27
CA ASN A 19 0.64 11.84 -1.16
C ASN A 19 1.52 10.79 -1.87
N SER A 20 2.76 10.59 -1.43
CA SER A 20 3.61 9.51 -1.95
C SER A 20 2.95 8.15 -1.70
N ILE A 21 3.19 7.19 -2.59
CA ILE A 21 2.61 5.84 -2.44
C ILE A 21 3.10 5.16 -1.15
N GLU A 22 4.29 5.51 -0.68
CA GLU A 22 4.84 5.03 0.59
C GLU A 22 3.99 5.49 1.76
N ASN A 23 3.71 6.79 1.85
CA ASN A 23 2.86 7.35 2.91
C ASN A 23 1.42 6.85 2.81
N LEU A 24 0.87 6.80 1.59
CA LEU A 24 -0.49 6.32 1.36
C LEU A 24 -0.66 4.85 1.74
N THR A 25 0.37 4.02 1.60
CA THR A 25 0.29 2.59 1.92
C THR A 25 0.69 2.25 3.35
N ASP A 26 0.89 3.24 4.23
CA ASP A 26 1.09 3.00 5.66
C ASP A 26 0.03 2.05 6.23
N GLU A 27 0.49 1.02 6.95
CA GLU A 27 -0.40 -0.03 7.46
C GLU A 27 -1.53 0.52 8.32
N THR A 28 -1.27 1.51 9.16
CA THR A 28 -2.28 2.07 10.08
C THR A 28 -3.36 2.81 9.30
N LEU A 29 -2.96 3.64 8.33
CA LEU A 29 -3.88 4.35 7.45
C LEU A 29 -4.79 3.40 6.68
N VAL A 30 -4.19 2.41 6.01
CA VAL A 30 -4.93 1.45 5.17
C VAL A 30 -5.86 0.58 6.02
N ILE A 31 -5.40 0.08 7.17
CA ILE A 31 -6.23 -0.71 8.10
C ILE A 31 -7.45 0.09 8.56
N ASN A 32 -7.23 1.34 9.00
CA ASN A 32 -8.32 2.19 9.47
C ASN A 32 -9.33 2.49 8.36
N TYR A 33 -8.85 2.75 7.14
CA TYR A 33 -9.71 2.96 5.98
C TYR A 33 -10.56 1.72 5.68
N VAL A 34 -9.96 0.53 5.62
CA VAL A 34 -10.70 -0.72 5.35
C VAL A 34 -11.72 -1.01 6.44
N LYS A 35 -11.41 -0.74 7.70
CA LYS A 35 -12.36 -0.90 8.81
C LYS A 35 -13.56 0.03 8.69
N ALA A 36 -13.35 1.29 8.32
CA ALA A 36 -14.39 2.29 8.19
C ALA A 36 -15.24 2.11 6.93
N HIS A 37 -14.59 1.90 5.78
CA HIS A 37 -15.23 1.92 4.47
C HIS A 37 -15.51 0.54 3.88
N LYS A 38 -14.99 -0.54 4.49
CA LYS A 38 -15.16 -1.94 4.05
C LYS A 38 -14.63 -2.21 2.63
N GLN A 39 -13.74 -1.35 2.15
CA GLN A 39 -13.11 -1.39 0.84
C GLN A 39 -11.70 -0.82 0.91
N LEU A 40 -10.89 -1.07 -0.11
CA LEU A 40 -9.57 -0.44 -0.24
C LEU A 40 -9.68 0.99 -0.79
N PRO A 41 -8.72 1.86 -0.44
CA PRO A 41 -8.53 3.13 -1.12
C PRO A 41 -8.34 2.99 -2.63
N ALA A 42 -8.71 4.01 -3.40
CA ALA A 42 -8.72 3.97 -4.87
C ALA A 42 -7.33 3.89 -5.56
N TYR A 43 -6.23 4.02 -4.79
CA TYR A 43 -4.88 3.80 -5.30
C TYR A 43 -4.45 2.33 -5.31
N TYR A 44 -5.27 1.41 -4.78
CA TYR A 44 -5.05 -0.02 -4.94
C TYR A 44 -5.60 -0.53 -6.27
N ILE A 45 -4.81 -1.36 -6.95
CA ILE A 45 -5.19 -2.10 -8.16
C ILE A 45 -4.86 -3.58 -7.97
N THR A 46 -5.64 -4.46 -8.61
CA THR A 46 -5.39 -5.90 -8.59
C THR A 46 -4.10 -6.22 -9.35
N LYS A 47 -3.50 -7.37 -9.04
CA LYS A 47 -2.36 -7.90 -9.81
C LYS A 47 -2.69 -8.02 -11.31
N SER A 48 -3.95 -8.27 -11.66
CA SER A 48 -4.37 -8.36 -13.06
C SER A 48 -4.34 -7.01 -13.76
N GLU A 49 -4.78 -5.94 -13.10
CA GLU A 49 -4.77 -4.57 -13.61
C GLU A 49 -3.35 -4.06 -13.77
N ALA A 50 -2.51 -4.25 -12.74
CA ALA A 50 -1.11 -3.88 -12.80
C ALA A 50 -0.40 -4.54 -13.99
N ARG A 51 -0.62 -5.85 -14.22
CA ARG A 51 -0.03 -6.56 -15.37
C ARG A 51 -0.50 -6.01 -16.71
N ARG A 52 -1.78 -5.62 -16.83
CA ARG A 52 -2.30 -4.97 -18.06
C ARG A 52 -1.60 -3.63 -18.33
N ASN A 53 -1.16 -2.95 -17.27
CA ASN A 53 -0.40 -1.69 -17.37
C ASN A 53 1.11 -1.92 -17.57
N GLY A 54 1.58 -3.16 -17.77
CA GLY A 54 2.99 -3.46 -18.01
C GLY A 54 3.80 -3.81 -16.76
N TRP A 55 3.15 -4.04 -15.62
CA TRP A 55 3.86 -4.48 -14.41
C TRP A 55 4.43 -5.89 -14.58
N ASN A 56 5.73 -6.00 -14.38
CA ASN A 56 6.47 -7.24 -14.26
C ASN A 56 7.04 -7.36 -12.84
N PRO A 57 6.54 -8.31 -12.02
CA PRO A 57 7.01 -8.51 -10.65
C PRO A 57 8.52 -8.74 -10.52
N SER A 58 9.16 -9.41 -11.49
CA SER A 58 10.59 -9.69 -11.43
C SER A 58 11.46 -8.46 -11.67
N GLN A 59 10.90 -7.41 -12.30
CA GLN A 59 11.59 -6.15 -12.56
C GLN A 59 11.35 -5.11 -11.46
N GLY A 60 10.37 -5.32 -10.56
CA GLY A 60 10.02 -4.32 -9.54
C GLY A 60 9.48 -3.01 -10.13
N ASN A 61 8.98 -3.02 -11.37
CA ASN A 61 8.63 -1.82 -12.13
C ASN A 61 7.18 -1.33 -11.88
N LEU A 62 6.60 -1.59 -10.71
CA LEU A 62 5.18 -1.25 -10.48
C LEU A 62 4.93 0.25 -10.60
N CYS A 63 5.80 1.08 -10.02
CA CYS A 63 5.62 2.53 -10.06
C CYS A 63 5.86 3.14 -11.44
N ASP A 64 6.58 2.44 -12.33
CA ASP A 64 6.72 2.84 -13.74
C ASP A 64 5.48 2.43 -14.54
N ALA A 65 5.01 1.20 -14.34
CA ALA A 65 3.85 0.63 -15.04
C ALA A 65 2.53 1.27 -14.58
N ALA A 66 2.40 1.59 -13.30
CA ALA A 66 1.21 2.16 -12.69
C ALA A 66 1.59 3.20 -11.63
N PRO A 67 1.94 4.43 -12.04
CA PRO A 67 2.34 5.50 -11.13
C PRO A 67 1.30 5.79 -10.04
N GLY A 68 1.76 5.91 -8.79
CA GLY A 68 0.91 6.18 -7.64
C GLY A 68 -0.06 5.05 -7.27
N LYS A 69 0.22 3.80 -7.69
CA LYS A 69 -0.60 2.63 -7.39
C LYS A 69 0.13 1.59 -6.55
N ALA A 70 -0.65 0.85 -5.76
CA ALA A 70 -0.20 -0.30 -4.98
C ALA A 70 -1.02 -1.55 -5.33
N ILE A 71 -0.49 -2.74 -5.05
CA ILE A 71 -1.19 -4.00 -5.33
C ILE A 71 -2.18 -4.32 -4.20
N GLY A 72 -3.43 -4.60 -4.55
CA GLY A 72 -4.43 -5.06 -3.59
C GLY A 72 -5.80 -5.34 -4.21
N GLY A 73 -6.64 -6.02 -3.45
CA GLY A 73 -8.01 -6.39 -3.83
C GLY A 73 -8.14 -7.79 -4.44
N ASP A 74 -7.02 -8.51 -4.62
CA ASP A 74 -7.04 -9.91 -5.04
C ASP A 74 -7.60 -10.81 -3.93
N GLN A 75 -8.22 -11.93 -4.32
CA GLN A 75 -8.75 -12.90 -3.36
C GLN A 75 -7.61 -13.62 -2.62
N PHE A 76 -7.70 -13.65 -1.29
CA PHE A 76 -6.84 -14.47 -0.45
C PHE A 76 -7.52 -15.80 -0.12
N SER A 77 -6.90 -16.91 -0.50
CA SER A 77 -7.53 -18.23 -0.44
C SER A 77 -7.51 -18.91 0.93
N ASN A 78 -6.70 -18.42 1.89
CA ASN A 78 -6.55 -19.01 3.22
C ASN A 78 -6.30 -20.54 3.20
N ARG A 79 -5.49 -21.03 2.25
CA ARG A 79 -5.22 -22.47 2.05
C ARG A 79 -4.63 -23.14 3.29
N GLU A 80 -3.76 -22.42 4.00
CA GLU A 80 -3.12 -22.89 5.24
C GLU A 80 -4.02 -22.77 6.47
N LYS A 81 -5.25 -22.24 6.33
CA LYS A 81 -6.26 -22.11 7.40
C LYS A 81 -5.76 -21.39 8.65
N LYS A 82 -4.86 -20.42 8.48
CA LYS A 82 -4.33 -19.56 9.55
C LYS A 82 -5.32 -18.49 10.01
N LEU A 83 -6.32 -18.20 9.18
CA LEU A 83 -7.44 -17.32 9.49
C LEU A 83 -8.72 -18.15 9.67
N PRO A 84 -9.76 -17.62 10.35
CA PRO A 84 -11.05 -18.31 10.52
C PRO A 84 -11.64 -18.83 9.20
N ILE A 85 -12.18 -20.04 9.21
CA ILE A 85 -12.85 -20.62 8.05
C ILE A 85 -14.24 -20.03 7.83
N GLY A 86 -14.75 -20.09 6.60
CA GLY A 86 -16.10 -19.64 6.25
C GLY A 86 -16.22 -18.16 5.82
N ASN A 87 -15.11 -17.42 5.82
CA ASN A 87 -15.07 -16.05 5.30
C ASN A 87 -14.45 -15.99 3.90
N GLN A 88 -14.86 -14.98 3.13
CA GLN A 88 -14.15 -14.55 1.93
C GLN A 88 -13.10 -13.50 2.32
N TYR A 89 -11.85 -13.76 1.94
CA TYR A 89 -10.72 -12.88 2.25
C TYR A 89 -10.15 -12.23 0.99
N PHE A 90 -9.61 -11.04 1.17
CA PHE A 90 -8.91 -10.25 0.17
C PHE A 90 -7.58 -9.79 0.76
N GLU A 91 -6.60 -9.48 -0.08
CA GLU A 91 -5.29 -9.01 0.35
C GLU A 91 -4.92 -7.67 -0.26
N ALA A 92 -4.09 -6.90 0.45
CA ALA A 92 -3.47 -5.69 -0.07
C ALA A 92 -2.07 -5.49 0.52
N ASP A 93 -1.18 -4.93 -0.28
CA ASP A 93 0.17 -4.53 0.12
C ASP A 93 0.09 -3.32 1.05
N VAL A 94 0.92 -3.29 2.07
CA VAL A 94 1.10 -2.11 2.94
C VAL A 94 2.60 -1.87 3.10
N ASN A 95 2.97 -0.66 3.51
CA ASN A 95 4.35 -0.21 3.66
C ASN A 95 5.14 -0.33 2.34
N PHE A 96 4.52 0.03 1.20
CA PHE A 96 5.08 -0.12 -0.14
C PHE A 96 5.75 1.16 -0.64
N SER A 97 7.06 1.11 -0.84
CA SER A 97 7.90 2.24 -1.26
C SER A 97 8.48 2.13 -2.68
N CYS A 98 7.70 1.64 -3.64
CA CYS A 98 8.16 1.34 -5.01
C CYS A 98 9.23 0.23 -5.10
N GLY A 99 9.53 -0.23 -6.31
CA GLY A 99 10.48 -1.32 -6.54
C GLY A 99 9.88 -2.71 -6.29
N GLN A 100 10.67 -3.59 -5.68
CA GLN A 100 10.20 -4.93 -5.32
C GLN A 100 9.18 -4.87 -4.19
N ARG A 101 8.10 -5.63 -4.32
CA ARG A 101 7.06 -5.73 -3.29
C ARG A 101 7.64 -6.36 -2.03
N GLN A 102 7.40 -5.73 -0.88
CA GLN A 102 7.78 -6.24 0.43
C GLN A 102 6.86 -7.40 0.88
N ALA A 103 7.20 -7.98 2.03
CA ALA A 103 6.46 -9.08 2.67
C ALA A 103 5.16 -8.62 3.35
N ASP A 104 5.02 -7.32 3.61
CA ASP A 104 3.94 -6.76 4.42
C ASP A 104 2.63 -6.72 3.65
N ARG A 105 1.58 -7.27 4.26
CA ARG A 105 0.23 -7.34 3.70
C ARG A 105 -0.81 -7.22 4.79
N ILE A 106 -1.93 -6.62 4.44
CA ILE A 106 -3.18 -6.87 5.15
C ILE A 106 -3.99 -7.95 4.45
N VAL A 107 -4.73 -8.73 5.23
CA VAL A 107 -5.79 -9.62 4.77
C VAL A 107 -7.08 -9.19 5.44
N PHE A 108 -8.14 -9.01 4.67
CA PHE A 108 -9.40 -8.46 5.18
C PHE A 108 -10.64 -9.14 4.61
N THR A 109 -11.76 -8.97 5.29
CA THR A 109 -13.08 -9.46 4.84
C THR A 109 -13.95 -8.31 4.38
N LYS A 110 -15.04 -8.61 3.64
CA LYS A 110 -16.08 -7.61 3.29
C LYS A 110 -16.78 -6.99 4.50
N LYS A 111 -16.65 -7.60 5.69
CA LYS A 111 -17.16 -7.06 6.95
C LYS A 111 -16.18 -6.06 7.59
N GLY A 112 -14.99 -5.89 7.02
CA GLY A 112 -13.95 -4.99 7.50
C GLY A 112 -13.19 -5.53 8.71
N GLU A 113 -13.18 -6.85 8.90
CA GLU A 113 -12.17 -7.46 9.78
C GLU A 113 -10.83 -7.48 9.06
N VAL A 114 -9.75 -7.16 9.78
CA VAL A 114 -8.42 -7.01 9.19
C VAL A 114 -7.38 -7.78 10.01
N TRP A 115 -6.46 -8.42 9.31
CA TRP A 115 -5.26 -9.07 9.85
C TRP A 115 -4.04 -8.53 9.13
N LEU A 116 -2.96 -8.30 9.86
CA LEU A 116 -1.67 -7.89 9.33
C LEU A 116 -0.70 -9.06 9.35
N THR A 117 0.08 -9.23 8.28
CA THR A 117 1.27 -10.10 8.22
C THR A 117 2.47 -9.24 7.80
N LYS A 118 3.61 -9.46 8.47
CA LYS A 118 4.91 -8.84 8.14
C LYS A 118 5.95 -9.88 7.69
N ASP A 119 5.49 -11.09 7.43
CA ASP A 119 6.33 -12.27 7.22
C ASP A 119 5.80 -13.12 6.06
N HIS A 120 5.17 -12.47 5.09
CA HIS A 120 4.66 -13.09 3.87
C HIS A 120 3.71 -14.27 4.18
N TYR A 121 2.66 -13.98 4.96
CA TYR A 121 1.59 -14.89 5.37
C TYR A 121 2.02 -16.03 6.31
N ARG A 122 3.22 -15.98 6.89
CA ARG A 122 3.68 -16.98 7.85
C ARG A 122 2.91 -16.88 9.18
N SER A 123 2.63 -15.67 9.65
CA SER A 123 1.81 -15.38 10.83
C SER A 123 0.88 -14.18 10.60
N PHE A 124 -0.15 -14.05 11.44
CA PHE A 124 -1.16 -12.99 11.34
C PHE A 124 -1.46 -12.38 12.71
N GLN A 125 -1.55 -11.06 12.76
CA GLN A 125 -2.05 -10.32 13.90
C GLN A 125 -3.40 -9.70 13.55
N LYS A 126 -4.44 -10.00 14.33
CA LYS A 126 -5.74 -9.31 14.16
C LYS A 126 -5.57 -7.84 14.55
N ARG A 127 -6.08 -6.94 13.73
CA ARG A 127 -5.94 -5.49 13.93
C ARG A 127 -7.27 -4.83 14.20
#